data_AF-A0A3A0G5J9-F1
#
_entry.id   AF-A0A3A0G5J9-F1
#
_cell.length_a   1.000
_cell.length_b   1.000
_cell.length_c   1.000
_cell.angle_alpha   90.00
_cell.angle_beta   90.00
_cell.angle_gamma   90.00
#
_symmetry.space_group_name_H-M   'P 1'
#
loop_
_entity.id
_entity.type
_entity.pdbx_description
1 polymer ?
#
loop_
_entity_poly.entity_id
_entity_poly.type
_entity_poly.pdbx_seq_one_letter_code
_entity_poly.pdbx_strand_id
1 'polypeptide(L)'
;MRRFAIRRFAAGAAIGTALCLAAAAPSTGQEQQREQREQAQPDASAEPPDVTVLVIEEAAKQPPADVSPGAIAADPQRYYGKNVRVKAEVEDVLGERVFSLDEDRAFAGPDLLVLGPAGPNPRDGSNVTVTGVVRPYVRAHLERDYDWLRLTTEQELVFKSRPVLVASEVRADDATRPAPSAEDDR
;
A
#
# COMPACT_ATOMS: atom_id res chain seq x y z
N MET A 1 -35.61 10.66 13.80
CA MET A 1 -36.50 10.75 12.62
C MET A 1 -36.20 12.05 11.87
N ARG A 2 -35.52 11.98 10.72
CA ARG A 2 -35.38 13.10 9.78
C ARG A 2 -35.79 12.59 8.40
N ARG A 3 -36.87 13.18 7.86
CA ARG A 3 -37.47 12.88 6.55
C ARG A 3 -37.01 13.92 5.52
N PHE A 4 -37.26 13.61 4.24
CA PHE A 4 -37.23 14.46 3.02
C PHE A 4 -35.86 14.67 2.37
N ALA A 5 -35.68 14.61 1.03
CA ALA A 5 -36.60 14.37 -0.08
C ALA A 5 -35.79 13.95 -1.33
N ILE A 6 -36.30 12.99 -2.09
CA ILE A 6 -35.82 12.66 -3.44
C ILE A 6 -36.57 13.58 -4.41
N ARG A 7 -35.86 14.41 -5.19
CA ARG A 7 -36.45 15.13 -6.33
C ARG A 7 -36.17 14.36 -7.61
N ARG A 8 -37.22 13.72 -8.12
CA ARG A 8 -37.35 13.29 -9.52
C ARG A 8 -37.71 14.52 -10.35
N PHE A 9 -37.08 14.70 -11.51
CA PHE A 9 -37.56 15.62 -12.54
C PHE A 9 -37.75 14.83 -13.83
N ALA A 10 -38.94 14.98 -14.40
CA ALA A 10 -39.39 14.40 -15.66
C ALA A 10 -40.02 15.51 -16.52
N ALA A 11 -40.20 15.21 -17.81
CA ALA A 11 -40.90 15.96 -18.86
C ALA A 11 -40.12 17.12 -19.50
N GLY A 12 -40.21 17.43 -20.80
CA GLY A 12 -41.00 16.94 -21.96
C GLY A 12 -40.67 17.87 -23.16
N ALA A 13 -40.57 17.37 -24.41
CA ALA A 13 -41.57 17.49 -25.50
C ALA A 13 -41.29 18.60 -26.57
N ALA A 14 -41.89 18.40 -27.77
CA ALA A 14 -41.96 19.22 -29.02
C ALA A 14 -40.84 18.99 -30.05
N ILE A 15 -41.03 18.33 -31.21
CA ILE A 15 -41.88 18.57 -32.41
C ILE A 15 -41.57 19.91 -33.12
N GLY A 16 -41.11 19.85 -34.37
CA GLY A 16 -41.05 21.01 -35.28
C GLY A 16 -40.30 20.76 -36.59
N THR A 17 -41.04 20.39 -37.63
CA THR A 17 -40.60 20.21 -39.02
C THR A 17 -40.23 21.55 -39.68
N ALA A 18 -39.11 21.62 -40.41
CA ALA A 18 -38.92 22.64 -41.45
C ALA A 18 -38.07 22.11 -42.61
N LEU A 19 -38.75 22.00 -43.74
CA LEU A 19 -38.30 21.76 -45.10
C LEU A 19 -37.32 22.85 -45.56
N CYS A 20 -36.15 22.49 -46.07
CA CYS A 20 -35.40 23.31 -47.03
C CYS A 20 -34.53 22.41 -47.92
N LEU A 21 -34.90 22.37 -49.19
CA LEU A 21 -34.23 21.67 -50.28
C LEU A 21 -33.22 22.66 -50.90
N ALA A 22 -31.93 22.31 -50.94
CA ALA A 22 -30.95 23.02 -51.75
C ALA A 22 -29.89 22.04 -52.27
N ALA A 23 -29.78 21.97 -53.59
CA ALA A 23 -28.86 21.13 -54.34
C ALA A 23 -27.46 21.76 -54.42
N ALA A 24 -26.40 20.95 -54.24
CA ALA A 24 -25.05 21.21 -54.75
C ALA A 24 -24.26 19.88 -54.85
N ALA A 25 -23.44 19.79 -55.90
CA ALA A 25 -22.79 18.63 -56.51
C ALA A 25 -21.99 17.65 -55.61
N PRO A 26 -21.78 16.39 -56.06
CA PRO A 26 -20.92 15.43 -55.37
C PRO A 26 -19.44 15.78 -55.59
N SER A 27 -18.72 16.08 -54.51
CA SER A 27 -17.26 16.20 -54.49
C SER A 27 -16.63 14.81 -54.43
N THR A 28 -15.95 14.45 -55.51
CA THR A 28 -15.22 13.23 -55.85
C THR A 28 -14.02 12.91 -54.93
N GLY A 29 -14.22 12.85 -53.61
CA GLY A 29 -13.11 12.72 -52.64
C GLY A 29 -13.12 11.49 -51.73
N GLN A 30 -14.10 10.60 -51.82
CA GLN A 30 -14.31 9.53 -50.82
C GLN A 30 -14.06 8.11 -51.34
N GLU A 31 -13.81 7.93 -52.64
CA GLU A 31 -13.65 6.59 -53.25
C GLU A 31 -12.23 6.03 -53.05
N GLN A 32 -11.20 6.88 -53.15
CA GLN A 32 -9.79 6.46 -53.01
C GLN A 32 -9.43 5.92 -51.61
N GLN A 33 -10.20 6.24 -50.57
CA GLN A 33 -9.92 5.76 -49.21
C GLN A 33 -10.55 4.39 -48.90
N ARG A 34 -11.52 3.93 -49.73
CA ARG A 34 -12.11 2.58 -49.60
C ARG A 34 -11.24 1.51 -50.26
N GLU A 35 -10.64 1.80 -51.42
CA GLU A 35 -9.83 0.82 -52.14
C GLU A 35 -8.54 0.43 -51.40
N GLN A 36 -7.93 1.33 -50.62
CA GLN A 36 -6.77 0.98 -49.77
C GLN A 36 -7.13 0.09 -48.57
N ARG A 37 -8.41 -0.02 -48.20
CA ARG A 37 -8.85 -0.87 -47.10
C ARG A 37 -9.11 -2.32 -47.50
N GLU A 38 -9.19 -2.60 -48.81
CA GLU A 38 -9.61 -3.90 -49.37
C GLU A 38 -8.43 -4.82 -49.76
N GLN A 39 -7.17 -4.35 -49.79
CA GLN A 39 -6.01 -5.14 -50.25
C GLN A 39 -5.05 -5.66 -49.15
N ALA A 40 -5.55 -5.96 -47.96
CA ALA A 40 -4.73 -6.64 -46.94
C ALA A 40 -5.53 -7.71 -46.19
N GLN A 41 -5.83 -8.81 -46.87
CA GLN A 41 -6.04 -10.11 -46.23
C GLN A 41 -4.92 -11.05 -46.66
N PRO A 42 -4.19 -11.66 -45.71
CA PRO A 42 -3.71 -13.01 -45.85
C PRO A 42 -4.69 -13.96 -45.16
N ASP A 43 -5.23 -14.85 -45.98
CA ASP A 43 -5.84 -16.12 -45.61
C ASP A 43 -4.77 -17.05 -44.98
N ALA A 44 -5.07 -17.70 -43.86
CA ALA A 44 -4.61 -19.06 -43.52
C ALA A 44 -5.02 -19.45 -42.09
N SER A 45 -5.80 -20.53 -41.99
CA SER A 45 -5.98 -21.30 -40.77
C SER A 45 -4.65 -21.76 -40.15
N ALA A 46 -4.41 -21.46 -38.88
CA ALA A 46 -3.72 -22.33 -37.91
C ALA A 46 -3.91 -21.78 -36.49
N GLU A 47 -4.67 -22.55 -35.70
CA GLU A 47 -4.79 -22.63 -34.22
C GLU A 47 -4.71 -21.35 -33.35
N PRO A 48 -5.68 -21.10 -32.45
CA PRO A 48 -5.49 -20.10 -31.41
C PRO A 48 -4.34 -20.57 -30.50
N PRO A 49 -3.27 -19.79 -30.28
CA PRO A 49 -2.41 -20.05 -29.14
C PRO A 49 -3.26 -19.77 -27.90
N ASP A 50 -3.55 -20.84 -27.17
CA ASP A 50 -3.92 -20.80 -25.77
C ASP A 50 -2.82 -20.05 -25.03
N VAL A 51 -3.06 -18.77 -24.79
CA VAL A 51 -2.26 -17.98 -23.86
C VAL A 51 -3.24 -17.24 -22.98
N THR A 52 -4.00 -18.04 -22.24
CA THR A 52 -4.43 -17.67 -20.89
C THR A 52 -3.17 -17.51 -20.03
N VAL A 53 -2.37 -16.46 -20.24
CA VAL A 53 -1.33 -16.07 -19.29
C VAL A 53 -1.90 -14.95 -18.44
N LEU A 54 -2.47 -15.38 -17.32
CA LEU A 54 -2.30 -14.80 -16.00
C LEU A 54 -1.75 -13.37 -15.99
N VAL A 55 -2.64 -12.37 -15.96
CA VAL A 55 -2.31 -11.08 -15.32
C VAL A 55 -2.51 -11.26 -13.81
N ILE A 56 -1.59 -11.98 -13.16
CA ILE A 56 -1.52 -12.07 -11.69
C ILE A 56 -0.07 -12.19 -11.19
N GLU A 57 0.91 -11.46 -11.75
CA GLU A 57 2.27 -11.39 -11.14
C GLU A 57 2.98 -10.02 -11.29
N GLU A 58 2.26 -8.90 -11.38
CA GLU A 58 2.89 -7.55 -11.45
C GLU A 58 2.69 -6.71 -10.18
N ALA A 59 2.66 -7.33 -8.99
CA ALA A 59 2.63 -6.62 -7.70
C ALA A 59 3.95 -6.75 -6.91
N ALA A 60 4.90 -7.59 -7.35
CA ALA A 60 6.11 -7.91 -6.58
C ALA A 60 7.37 -7.11 -6.99
N LYS A 61 7.29 -6.18 -7.96
CA LYS A 61 8.49 -5.61 -8.61
C LYS A 61 8.92 -4.22 -8.13
N GLN A 62 8.14 -3.53 -7.29
CA GLN A 62 8.55 -2.24 -6.72
C GLN A 62 9.24 -2.46 -5.36
N PRO A 63 10.49 -2.00 -5.18
CA PRO A 63 11.15 -2.09 -3.88
C PRO A 63 10.31 -1.32 -2.83
N PRO A 64 10.18 -1.83 -1.60
CA PRO A 64 9.42 -1.15 -0.57
C PRO A 64 10.03 0.24 -0.32
N ALA A 65 9.16 1.24 -0.17
CA ALA A 65 9.56 2.62 0.07
C ALA A 65 10.24 2.74 1.43
N ASP A 66 11.34 3.49 1.50
CA ASP A 66 11.99 3.84 2.76
C ASP A 66 11.18 4.95 3.46
N VAL A 67 10.68 4.67 4.67
CA VAL A 67 9.81 5.55 5.46
C VAL A 67 10.27 5.51 6.91
N SER A 68 10.18 6.63 7.62
CA SER A 68 10.54 6.70 9.04
C SER A 68 9.34 6.37 9.95
N PRO A 69 9.56 5.84 11.18
CA PRO A 69 8.49 5.50 12.11
C PRO A 69 7.51 6.65 12.39
N GLY A 70 8.03 7.84 12.67
CA GLY A 70 7.27 9.06 12.95
C GLY A 70 6.48 9.56 11.74
N ALA A 71 6.97 9.37 10.51
CA ALA A 71 6.18 9.68 9.31
C ALA A 71 4.95 8.76 9.18
N ILE A 72 5.09 7.48 9.53
CA ILE A 72 3.97 6.53 9.57
C ILE A 72 3.02 6.89 10.71
N ALA A 73 3.54 7.25 11.88
CA ALA A 73 2.73 7.63 13.04
C ALA A 73 1.95 8.94 12.82
N ALA A 74 2.53 9.91 12.09
CA ALA A 74 1.91 11.20 11.82
C ALA A 74 0.78 11.14 10.77
N ASP A 75 0.93 10.33 9.71
CA ASP A 75 -0.11 10.14 8.68
C ASP A 75 -0.26 8.66 8.29
N PRO A 76 -0.82 7.83 9.18
CA PRO A 76 -0.87 6.38 8.97
C PRO A 76 -1.80 5.97 7.82
N GLN A 77 -2.81 6.79 7.50
CA GLN A 77 -3.77 6.53 6.42
C GLN A 77 -3.08 6.42 5.07
N ARG A 78 -1.98 7.16 4.86
CA ARG A 78 -1.19 7.11 3.63
C ARG A 78 -0.41 5.80 3.47
N TYR A 79 -0.19 5.05 4.55
CA TYR A 79 0.65 3.84 4.54
C TYR A 79 -0.12 2.54 4.77
N TYR A 80 -1.38 2.59 5.22
CA TYR A 80 -2.16 1.38 5.43
C TYR A 80 -2.24 0.48 4.19
N GLY A 81 -1.99 -0.81 4.40
CA GLY A 81 -1.95 -1.84 3.36
C GLY A 81 -0.72 -1.79 2.46
N LYS A 82 0.19 -0.82 2.65
CA LYS A 82 1.42 -0.71 1.85
C LYS A 82 2.56 -1.45 2.51
N ASN A 83 3.36 -2.10 1.68
CA ASN A 83 4.64 -2.68 2.09
C ASN A 83 5.70 -1.57 2.14
N VAL A 84 6.26 -1.31 3.32
CA VAL A 84 7.23 -0.25 3.59
C VAL A 84 8.49 -0.83 4.21
N ARG A 85 9.60 -0.10 4.07
CA ARG A 85 10.87 -0.36 4.75
C ARG A 85 11.12 0.77 5.74
N VAL A 86 11.35 0.42 7.00
CA VAL A 86 11.56 1.35 8.10
C VAL A 86 12.93 1.11 8.70
N LYS A 87 13.74 2.17 8.79
CA LYS A 87 15.05 2.14 9.47
C LYS A 87 14.97 2.99 10.72
N ALA A 88 15.24 2.39 11.88
CA ALA A 88 15.02 3.01 13.18
C ALA A 88 15.75 2.26 14.30
N GLU A 89 15.89 2.89 15.45
CA GLU A 89 16.34 2.26 16.69
C GLU A 89 15.16 1.53 17.37
N VAL A 90 15.46 0.39 17.98
CA VAL A 90 14.53 -0.34 18.85
C VAL A 90 14.47 0.37 20.20
N GLU A 91 13.31 0.88 20.55
CA GLU A 91 13.10 1.57 21.83
C GLU A 91 12.85 0.54 22.95
N ASP A 92 11.78 -0.24 22.85
CA ASP A 92 11.43 -1.26 23.84
C ASP A 92 11.06 -2.60 23.18
N VAL A 93 11.60 -3.70 23.71
CA VAL A 93 11.07 -5.05 23.46
C VAL A 93 9.92 -5.37 24.42
N LEU A 94 8.71 -5.37 23.88
CA LEU A 94 7.46 -5.52 24.62
C LEU A 94 7.01 -6.98 24.80
N GLY A 95 7.58 -7.91 24.02
CA GLY A 95 7.29 -9.34 24.08
C GLY A 95 8.22 -10.15 23.17
N GLU A 96 7.94 -11.44 22.96
CA GLU A 96 8.83 -12.31 22.16
C GLU A 96 9.00 -11.88 20.70
N ARG A 97 7.97 -11.26 20.13
CA ARG A 97 7.91 -10.81 18.72
C ARG A 97 7.30 -9.43 18.59
N VAL A 98 7.31 -8.67 19.68
CA VAL A 98 6.68 -7.35 19.74
C VAL A 98 7.69 -6.37 20.28
N PHE A 99 7.89 -5.28 19.56
CA PHE A 99 8.81 -4.20 19.95
C PHE A 99 8.34 -2.88 19.37
N SER A 100 8.79 -1.77 19.95
CA SER A 100 8.58 -0.41 19.43
C SER A 100 9.83 0.09 18.70
N LEU A 101 9.60 0.94 17.70
CA LEU A 101 10.64 1.68 17.01
C LEU A 101 10.45 3.17 17.24
N ASP A 102 11.55 3.85 17.54
CA ASP A 102 11.60 5.31 17.63
C ASP A 102 12.53 5.92 16.56
N GLU A 103 12.35 7.21 16.30
CA GLU A 103 13.28 8.00 15.49
C GLU A 103 14.33 8.68 16.38
N ASP A 104 15.62 8.53 16.05
CA ASP A 104 16.77 9.15 16.77
C ASP A 104 16.83 10.70 16.72
N ARG A 105 15.72 11.40 16.43
CA ARG A 105 15.68 12.86 16.21
C ARG A 105 15.08 13.58 17.42
N ALA A 106 15.59 14.79 17.70
CA ALA A 106 15.11 15.65 18.80
C ALA A 106 13.62 16.08 18.74
N PHE A 107 12.92 15.75 17.66
CA PHE A 107 11.46 15.89 17.50
C PHE A 107 10.86 14.56 17.03
N ALA A 108 11.26 13.47 17.68
CA ALA A 108 10.75 12.14 17.40
C ALA A 108 9.22 12.14 17.47
N GLY A 109 8.62 11.54 16.44
CA GLY A 109 7.18 11.30 16.43
C GLY A 109 6.79 10.24 17.46
N PRO A 110 5.51 9.87 17.53
CA PRO A 110 5.10 8.73 18.35
C PRO A 110 5.78 7.45 17.86
N ASP A 111 6.27 6.63 18.79
CA ASP A 111 6.87 5.33 18.50
C ASP A 111 5.88 4.38 17.82
N LEU A 112 6.42 3.59 16.91
CA LEU A 112 5.71 2.68 16.03
C LEU A 112 5.75 1.25 16.58
N LEU A 113 4.59 0.65 16.82
CA LEU A 113 4.50 -0.75 17.24
C LEU A 113 4.83 -1.68 16.07
N VAL A 114 5.73 -2.64 16.29
CA VAL A 114 6.10 -3.66 15.32
C VAL A 114 5.72 -5.05 15.81
N LEU A 115 5.09 -5.82 14.93
CA LEU A 115 4.85 -7.25 15.09
C LEU A 115 5.86 -8.00 14.21
N GLY A 116 6.86 -8.59 14.84
CA GLY A 116 7.95 -9.33 14.21
C GLY A 116 7.55 -10.70 13.64
N PRO A 117 8.32 -11.23 12.68
CA PRO A 117 8.21 -12.62 12.28
C PRO A 117 8.67 -13.56 13.41
N ALA A 118 8.54 -14.87 13.21
CA ALA A 118 9.11 -15.84 14.14
C ALA A 118 10.64 -15.74 14.17
N GLY A 119 11.23 -15.67 15.35
CA GLY A 119 12.67 -15.55 15.53
C GLY A 119 13.02 -14.73 16.78
N PRO A 120 14.32 -14.50 17.04
CA PRO A 120 14.74 -13.59 18.09
C PRO A 120 14.39 -12.15 17.74
N ASN A 121 13.88 -11.40 18.71
CA ASN A 121 13.77 -9.97 18.59
C ASN A 121 15.15 -9.30 18.53
N PRO A 122 15.25 -8.14 17.87
CA PRO A 122 16.43 -7.29 17.98
C PRO A 122 16.62 -6.81 19.43
N ARG A 123 17.83 -6.38 19.76
CA ARG A 123 18.15 -5.88 21.10
C ARG A 123 17.62 -4.46 21.27
N ASP A 124 17.25 -4.09 22.49
CA ASP A 124 16.95 -2.70 22.84
C ASP A 124 18.16 -1.82 22.49
N GLY A 125 17.88 -0.64 21.94
CA GLY A 125 18.88 0.33 21.50
C GLY A 125 19.74 -0.14 20.32
N SER A 126 19.25 -1.09 19.52
CA SER A 126 19.89 -1.51 18.26
C SER A 126 19.20 -0.89 17.05
N ASN A 127 20.01 -0.48 16.07
CA ASN A 127 19.50 0.00 14.80
C ASN A 127 19.03 -1.18 13.95
N VAL A 128 17.81 -1.10 13.43
CA VAL A 128 17.20 -2.16 12.62
C VAL A 128 16.57 -1.61 11.34
N THR A 129 16.54 -2.45 10.32
CA THR A 129 15.75 -2.27 9.11
C THR A 129 14.59 -3.28 9.13
N VAL A 130 13.36 -2.78 9.26
CA VAL A 130 12.14 -3.57 9.26
C VAL A 130 11.40 -3.40 7.94
N THR A 131 11.03 -4.50 7.30
CA THR A 131 10.18 -4.48 6.09
C THR A 131 8.85 -5.16 6.39
N GLY A 132 7.75 -4.51 6.05
CA GLY A 132 6.43 -5.04 6.37
C GLY A 132 5.26 -4.18 5.93
N VAL A 133 4.06 -4.62 6.31
CA VAL A 133 2.80 -3.97 5.93
C VAL A 133 2.26 -3.17 7.10
N VAL A 134 1.93 -1.90 6.85
CA VAL A 134 1.29 -1.04 7.87
C VAL A 134 -0.20 -1.37 7.97
N ARG A 135 -0.70 -1.52 9.18
CA ARG A 135 -2.10 -1.82 9.50
C ARG A 135 -2.60 -0.91 10.62
N PRO A 136 -3.92 -0.66 10.71
CA PRO A 136 -4.49 0.01 11.87
C PRO A 136 -4.40 -0.89 13.12
N TYR A 137 -4.16 -0.30 14.29
CA TYR A 137 -4.29 -1.02 15.55
C TYR A 137 -5.77 -1.29 15.82
N VAL A 138 -6.18 -2.53 15.66
CA VAL A 138 -7.50 -3.01 16.06
C VAL A 138 -7.28 -4.27 16.88
N ARG A 139 -7.38 -4.14 18.21
CA ARG A 139 -7.08 -5.21 19.16
C ARG A 139 -7.69 -6.55 18.75
N ALA A 140 -9.00 -6.58 18.51
CA ALA A 140 -9.72 -7.79 18.13
C ALA A 140 -9.22 -8.43 16.82
N HIS A 141 -8.70 -7.65 15.87
CA HIS A 141 -8.12 -8.19 14.65
C HIS A 141 -6.70 -8.73 14.89
N LEU A 142 -5.88 -8.01 15.66
CA LEU A 142 -4.52 -8.43 15.93
C LEU A 142 -4.48 -9.68 16.82
N GLU A 143 -5.30 -9.76 17.86
CA GLU A 143 -5.39 -10.96 18.72
C GLU A 143 -5.90 -12.19 17.96
N ARG A 144 -6.80 -11.98 16.98
CA ARG A 144 -7.33 -13.07 16.13
C ARG A 144 -6.32 -13.52 15.07
N ASP A 145 -5.60 -12.60 14.46
CA ASP A 145 -4.63 -12.91 13.40
C ASP A 145 -3.30 -13.40 14.00
N TYR A 146 -3.00 -13.06 15.26
CA TYR A 146 -1.76 -13.40 15.97
C TYR A 146 -2.07 -13.91 17.38
N ASP A 147 -2.37 -15.21 17.49
CA ASP A 147 -2.72 -15.86 18.77
C ASP A 147 -1.62 -15.76 19.85
N TRP A 148 -0.37 -15.46 19.46
CA TRP A 148 0.78 -15.26 20.34
C TRP A 148 0.92 -13.83 20.86
N LEU A 149 0.15 -12.87 20.33
CA LEU A 149 0.22 -11.47 20.74
C LEU A 149 -0.29 -11.33 22.18
N ARG A 150 0.59 -10.86 23.07
CA ARG A 150 0.27 -10.59 24.48
C ARG A 150 0.80 -9.20 24.82
N LEU A 151 -0.10 -8.24 24.97
CA LEU A 151 0.20 -6.89 25.44
C LEU A 151 -0.38 -6.71 26.84
N THR A 152 0.30 -5.96 27.70
CA THR A 152 -0.27 -5.53 28.98
C THR A 152 -1.29 -4.42 28.74
N THR A 153 -2.21 -4.22 29.69
CA THR A 153 -3.20 -3.13 29.62
C THR A 153 -2.55 -1.75 29.43
N GLU A 154 -1.39 -1.53 30.04
CA GLU A 154 -0.62 -0.28 29.92
C GLU A 154 -0.07 -0.10 28.51
N GLN A 155 0.56 -1.13 27.94
CA GLN A 155 1.05 -1.12 26.56
C GLN A 155 -0.08 -0.90 25.55
N GLU A 156 -1.21 -1.59 25.72
CA GLU A 156 -2.37 -1.41 24.85
C GLU A 156 -2.88 0.05 24.87
N LEU A 157 -2.86 0.71 26.03
CA LEU A 157 -3.34 2.07 26.16
C LEU A 157 -2.47 3.07 25.37
N VAL A 158 -1.16 2.81 25.30
CA VAL A 158 -0.18 3.60 24.54
C VAL A 158 -0.39 3.42 23.03
N PHE A 159 -0.62 2.18 22.57
CA PHE A 159 -0.66 1.85 21.14
C PHE A 159 -2.06 1.84 20.51
N LYS A 160 -3.15 1.89 21.29
CA LYS A 160 -4.53 1.77 20.76
C LYS A 160 -4.90 2.75 19.64
N SER A 161 -4.24 3.90 19.58
CA SER A 161 -4.48 4.96 18.59
C SER A 161 -3.37 5.08 17.55
N ARG A 162 -2.38 4.18 17.58
CA ARG A 162 -1.19 4.21 16.72
C ARG A 162 -1.31 3.18 15.59
N PRO A 163 -0.63 3.37 14.45
CA PRO A 163 -0.47 2.31 13.46
C PRO A 163 0.39 1.15 13.98
N VAL A 164 0.25 -0.01 13.36
CA VAL A 164 1.08 -1.20 13.61
C VAL A 164 1.76 -1.61 12.32
N LEU A 165 3.07 -1.87 12.39
CA LEU A 165 3.83 -2.46 11.30
C LEU A 165 3.92 -3.97 11.50
N VAL A 166 3.30 -4.74 10.61
CA VAL A 166 3.47 -6.19 10.57
C VAL A 166 4.70 -6.49 9.74
N ALA A 167 5.79 -6.84 10.42
CA ALA A 167 7.07 -7.12 9.79
C ALA A 167 7.04 -8.50 9.11
N SER A 168 7.39 -8.50 7.82
CA SER A 168 7.75 -9.72 7.09
C SER A 168 9.22 -10.06 7.30
N GLU A 169 10.07 -9.05 7.51
CA GLU A 169 11.50 -9.20 7.73
C GLU A 169 12.02 -8.14 8.70
N VAL A 170 12.93 -8.54 9.58
CA VAL A 170 13.67 -7.66 10.50
C VAL A 170 15.16 -7.96 10.33
N ARG A 171 15.95 -6.95 9.98
CA ARG A 171 17.41 -7.04 9.89
C ARG A 171 18.05 -6.07 10.86
N ALA A 172 18.93 -6.56 11.72
CA ALA A 172 19.77 -5.70 12.53
C ALA A 172 20.82 -5.03 11.63
N ASP A 173 20.96 -3.70 11.77
CA ASP A 173 22.00 -2.88 11.14
C ASP A 173 23.22 -2.73 12.07
N ASP A 174 23.30 -3.56 13.12
CA ASP A 174 24.29 -3.59 14.21
C ASP A 174 25.74 -3.90 13.77
N ALA A 175 26.09 -3.63 12.51
CA ALA A 175 27.47 -3.68 12.03
C ALA A 175 28.37 -2.58 12.66
N THR A 176 27.82 -1.64 13.46
CA THR A 176 28.58 -0.50 13.99
C THR A 176 28.31 -0.19 15.46
N ARG A 177 28.30 -1.19 16.34
CA ARG A 177 28.70 -0.96 17.74
C ARG A 177 29.90 -1.85 18.04
N PRO A 178 31.13 -1.31 18.19
CA PRO A 178 32.23 -2.10 18.70
C PRO A 178 31.78 -2.73 20.02
N ALA A 179 32.15 -4.00 20.25
CA ALA A 179 31.89 -4.69 21.51
C ALA A 179 32.17 -3.73 22.68
N PRO A 180 31.34 -3.73 23.74
CA PRO A 180 31.59 -2.89 24.90
C PRO A 180 33.05 -3.08 25.30
N SER A 181 33.84 -2.01 25.17
CA SER A 181 35.27 -2.02 25.38
C SER A 181 35.53 -2.76 26.70
N ALA A 182 36.14 -3.93 26.60
CA ALA A 182 36.61 -4.68 27.75
C ALA A 182 37.89 -4.02 28.27
N GLU A 183 37.85 -2.74 28.58
CA GLU A 183 38.95 -1.88 29.04
C GLU A 183 38.24 -0.64 29.64
N ASP A 184 38.14 -0.46 30.96
CA ASP A 184 39.25 -0.11 31.84
C ASP A 184 38.90 -0.53 33.29
N ASP A 185 39.23 -1.77 33.65
CA ASP A 185 39.42 -2.19 35.05
C ASP A 185 40.92 -1.99 35.33
N ARG A 186 41.28 -0.85 35.93
CA ARG A 186 42.60 -0.57 36.50
C ARG A 186 42.48 0.17 37.83
#